data_AF-A0A1J0VPP5-F1
#
_entry.id   AF-A0A1J0VPP5-F1
#
_cell.length_a   1.000
_cell.length_b   1.000
_cell.length_c   1.000
_cell.angle_alpha   90.00
_cell.angle_beta   90.00
_cell.angle_gamma   90.00
#
_symmetry.space_group_name_H-M   'P 1'
#
loop_
_entity.id
_entity.type
_entity.pdbx_description
1 polymer ?
#
loop_
_entity_poly.entity_id
_entity_poly.type
_entity_poly.pdbx_seq_one_letter_code
_entity_poly.pdbx_strand_id
1 'polypeptide(L)'
;MGGEESARLLAADLAEFVDGADWGSRKFTSFIATFEQPRGVDELRFEELLWQHLQLLHEADADRFAWAAGCSSDPRSGEFKYSVAGHPFFVIGLHETHRRVGRRPPFPMLAFNSHEQFARIKADGMWDRLADKIRKQDIMLQGDINPNLMEYETLSEARRYSGRPKPADWQCPFSARAAAAEGALSGARHV
;
A
#
# COMPACT_ATOMS: atom_id res chain seq x y z
N MET A 1 12.27 4.50 9.32
CA MET A 1 10.93 3.86 9.20
C MET A 1 10.37 3.63 10.60
N GLY A 2 9.06 3.77 10.79
CA GLY A 2 8.38 3.42 12.04
C GLY A 2 8.35 4.50 13.12
N GLY A 3 8.81 5.73 12.84
CA GLY A 3 8.72 6.88 13.75
C GLY A 3 7.64 7.87 13.33
N GLU A 4 7.08 8.60 14.31
CA GLU A 4 5.99 9.58 14.10
C GLU A 4 6.38 10.72 13.16
N GLU A 5 7.53 11.34 13.39
CA GLU A 5 8.02 12.44 12.54
C GLU A 5 8.19 12.00 11.08
N SER A 6 8.81 10.83 10.89
CA SER A 6 9.00 10.25 9.56
C SER A 6 7.67 9.97 8.87
N ALA A 7 6.65 9.51 9.61
CA ALA A 7 5.32 9.26 9.07
C ALA A 7 4.59 10.56 8.71
N ARG A 8 4.71 11.60 9.55
CA ARG A 8 4.13 12.92 9.31
C ARG A 8 4.72 13.59 8.06
N LEU A 9 6.05 13.50 7.88
CA LEU A 9 6.72 14.01 6.69
C LEU A 9 6.26 13.24 5.44
N LEU A 10 6.22 11.91 5.51
CA LEU A 10 5.71 11.08 4.42
C LEU A 10 4.25 11.41 4.06
N ALA A 11 3.39 11.68 5.04
CA ALA A 11 2.01 12.10 4.80
C ALA A 11 1.94 13.40 3.99
N ALA A 12 2.78 14.38 4.33
CA ALA A 12 2.86 15.64 3.59
C ALA A 12 3.36 15.44 2.16
N ASP A 13 4.43 14.67 1.98
CA ASP A 13 5.02 14.39 0.65
C ASP A 13 4.06 13.59 -0.24
N LEU A 14 3.34 12.62 0.32
CA LEU A 14 2.31 11.86 -0.41
C LEU A 14 1.11 12.73 -0.78
N ALA A 15 0.69 13.65 0.08
CA ALA A 15 -0.38 14.59 -0.25
C ALA A 15 0.01 15.52 -1.40
N GLU A 16 1.24 16.05 -1.41
CA GLU A 16 1.77 16.84 -2.53
C GLU A 16 1.87 16.00 -3.81
N PHE A 17 2.38 14.77 -3.70
CA PHE A 17 2.45 13.84 -4.82
C PHE A 17 1.06 13.54 -5.42
N VAL A 18 0.04 13.35 -4.56
CA VAL A 18 -1.32 13.04 -5.01
C VAL A 18 -1.97 14.23 -5.71
N ASP A 19 -1.79 15.44 -5.19
CA ASP A 19 -2.31 16.67 -5.78
C ASP A 19 -1.65 17.00 -7.13
N GLY A 20 -0.34 16.73 -7.25
CA GLY A 20 0.43 17.03 -8.46
C GLY A 20 0.40 15.96 -9.57
N ALA A 21 -0.12 14.76 -9.30
CA ALA A 21 -0.07 13.64 -10.24
C ALA A 21 -1.19 13.70 -11.30
N ASP A 22 -0.83 13.46 -12.56
CA ASP A 22 -1.80 13.20 -13.63
C ASP A 22 -2.25 11.74 -13.61
N TRP A 23 -3.31 11.46 -12.84
CA TRP A 23 -3.92 10.13 -12.74
C TRP A 23 -4.61 9.66 -14.03
N GLY A 24 -4.80 10.55 -15.01
CA GLY A 24 -5.29 10.22 -16.35
C GLY A 24 -4.18 9.73 -17.29
N SER A 25 -2.91 9.90 -16.92
CA SER A 25 -1.76 9.55 -17.76
C SER A 25 -1.65 8.05 -18.02
N ARG A 26 -1.24 7.69 -19.24
CA ARG A 26 -0.85 6.31 -19.60
C ARG A 26 0.51 5.91 -19.03
N LYS A 27 1.30 6.86 -18.53
CA LYS A 27 2.58 6.56 -17.89
C LYS A 27 2.34 6.21 -16.43
N PHE A 28 2.94 5.12 -15.99
CA PHE A 28 2.88 4.69 -14.60
C PHE A 28 3.77 5.59 -13.74
N THR A 29 3.25 6.04 -12.60
CA THR A 29 4.00 6.88 -11.66
C THR A 29 3.88 6.29 -10.27
N SER A 30 5.02 6.08 -9.62
CA SER A 30 5.09 5.55 -8.26
C SER A 30 5.77 6.56 -7.35
N PHE A 31 5.31 6.65 -6.11
CA PHE A 31 6.06 7.33 -5.05
C PHE A 31 6.90 6.30 -4.30
N ILE A 32 8.18 6.60 -4.03
CA ILE A 32 9.06 5.70 -3.28
C ILE A 32 9.63 6.46 -2.09
N ALA A 33 9.19 6.06 -0.89
CA ALA A 33 9.80 6.50 0.35
C ALA A 33 11.02 5.64 0.67
N THR A 34 12.13 6.28 1.04
CA THR A 34 13.39 5.61 1.40
C THR A 34 13.75 5.97 2.83
N PHE A 35 14.21 5.00 3.62
CA PHE A 35 14.52 5.22 5.02
C PHE A 35 15.97 4.83 5.32
N GLU A 36 16.69 5.68 6.06
CA GLU A 36 18.07 5.37 6.45
C GLU A 36 18.16 4.13 7.37
N GLN A 37 17.16 3.98 8.24
CA GLN A 37 17.05 2.94 9.25
C GLN A 37 15.60 2.41 9.35
N PRO A 38 15.38 1.18 9.85
CA PRO A 38 16.40 0.26 10.38
C PRO A 38 16.99 -0.66 9.32
N ARG A 39 18.28 -0.96 9.46
CA ARG A 39 19.03 -1.89 8.62
C ARG A 39 19.20 -3.25 9.28
N GLY A 40 19.45 -4.29 8.49
CA GLY A 40 19.80 -5.64 8.92
C GLY A 40 18.67 -6.42 9.60
N VAL A 41 17.44 -5.90 9.59
CA VAL A 41 16.27 -6.57 10.19
C VAL A 41 15.85 -7.76 9.34
N ASP A 42 15.25 -8.79 9.95
CA ASP A 42 14.65 -9.90 9.21
C ASP A 42 13.26 -9.54 8.62
N GLU A 43 12.64 -10.46 7.87
CA GLU A 43 11.35 -10.23 7.22
C GLU A 43 10.20 -9.98 8.22
N LEU A 44 10.24 -10.63 9.39
CA LEU A 44 9.21 -10.47 10.41
C LEU A 44 9.31 -9.09 11.05
N ARG A 45 10.52 -8.70 11.47
CA ARG A 45 10.76 -7.40 12.07
C ARG A 45 10.50 -6.27 11.09
N PHE A 46 10.85 -6.44 9.82
CA PHE A 46 10.49 -5.48 8.77
C PHE A 46 8.97 -5.35 8.61
N GLU A 47 8.22 -6.46 8.61
CA GLU A 47 6.76 -6.45 8.52
C GLU A 47 6.11 -5.67 9.68
N GLU A 48 6.60 -5.88 10.92
CA GLU A 48 6.13 -5.12 12.08
C GLU A 48 6.34 -3.62 11.91
N LEU A 49 7.54 -3.22 11.47
CA LEU A 49 7.91 -1.82 11.28
C LEU A 49 7.17 -1.17 10.11
N LEU A 50 6.94 -1.92 9.03
CA LEU A 50 6.11 -1.49 7.92
C LEU A 50 4.71 -1.15 8.42
N TRP A 51 4.08 -2.06 9.15
CA TRP A 51 2.72 -1.82 9.64
C TRP A 51 2.65 -0.74 10.71
N GLN A 52 3.62 -0.67 11.62
CA GLN A 52 3.75 0.44 12.55
C GLN A 52 3.82 1.76 11.80
N HIS A 53 4.63 1.84 10.75
CA HIS A 53 4.77 3.05 9.96
C HIS A 53 3.50 3.41 9.19
N LEU A 54 2.81 2.43 8.61
CA LEU A 54 1.51 2.64 7.95
C LEU A 54 0.41 3.04 8.93
N GLN A 55 0.43 2.56 10.18
CA GLN A 55 -0.48 3.06 11.20
C GLN A 55 -0.20 4.54 11.50
N LEU A 56 1.06 4.90 11.77
CA LEU A 56 1.46 6.28 12.07
C LEU A 56 1.17 7.23 10.90
N LEU A 57 1.35 6.76 9.66
CA LEU A 57 1.03 7.50 8.45
C LEU A 57 -0.47 7.77 8.35
N HIS A 58 -1.30 6.75 8.62
CA HIS A 58 -2.75 6.93 8.69
C HIS A 58 -3.16 7.93 9.78
N GLU A 59 -2.55 7.86 10.97
CA GLU A 59 -2.83 8.82 12.04
C GLU A 59 -2.51 10.27 11.64
N ALA A 60 -1.45 10.49 10.87
CA ALA A 60 -1.06 11.81 10.37
C ALA A 60 -1.93 12.30 9.18
N ASP A 61 -2.54 11.38 8.43
CA ASP A 61 -3.37 11.66 7.25
C ASP A 61 -4.84 11.90 7.61
N ALA A 62 -5.37 11.11 8.55
CA ALA A 62 -6.80 10.97 8.80
C ALA A 62 -7.51 12.21 9.37
N ASP A 63 -6.76 13.19 9.89
CA ASP A 63 -7.32 14.48 10.30
C ASP A 63 -7.65 15.39 9.10
N ARG A 64 -7.04 15.14 7.94
CA ARG A 64 -7.11 16.00 6.76
C ARG A 64 -7.88 15.35 5.61
N PHE A 65 -7.83 14.03 5.50
CA PHE A 65 -8.39 13.31 4.38
C PHE A 65 -9.28 12.15 4.85
N ALA A 66 -10.40 11.98 4.15
CA ALA A 66 -11.20 10.78 4.28
C ALA A 66 -10.47 9.59 3.64
N TRP A 67 -10.85 8.37 4.04
CA TRP A 67 -10.41 7.18 3.32
C TRP A 67 -10.88 7.22 1.87
N ALA A 68 -10.05 6.72 0.95
CA ALA A 68 -10.34 6.70 -0.48
C ALA A 68 -11.71 6.07 -0.78
N ALA A 69 -12.49 6.78 -1.60
CA ALA A 69 -13.81 6.32 -2.00
C ALA A 69 -13.75 5.01 -2.79
N GLY A 70 -14.77 4.16 -2.64
CA GLY A 70 -14.87 2.88 -3.36
C GLY A 70 -13.94 1.78 -2.86
N CYS A 71 -13.20 2.00 -1.76
CA CYS A 71 -12.29 1.03 -1.16
C CYS A 71 -12.64 0.81 0.33
N SER A 72 -12.38 -0.39 0.84
CA SER A 72 -12.58 -0.69 2.26
C SER A 72 -11.40 -0.19 3.10
N SER A 73 -11.68 0.34 4.29
CA SER A 73 -10.66 0.64 5.30
C SER A 73 -10.38 -0.54 6.25
N ASP A 74 -11.22 -1.58 6.25
CA ASP A 74 -10.99 -2.83 6.99
C ASP A 74 -9.90 -3.65 6.29
N PRO A 75 -8.73 -3.90 6.92
CA PRO A 75 -7.63 -4.65 6.31
C PRO A 75 -7.91 -6.14 6.15
N ARG A 76 -9.06 -6.66 6.60
CA ARG A 76 -9.51 -8.03 6.35
C ARG A 76 -10.33 -8.15 5.08
N SER A 77 -10.85 -7.05 4.56
CA SER A 77 -11.66 -7.02 3.35
C SER A 77 -10.82 -7.31 2.09
N GLY A 78 -11.37 -8.09 1.15
CA GLY A 78 -10.80 -8.23 -0.19
C GLY A 78 -10.73 -6.91 -0.96
N GLU A 79 -11.61 -5.97 -0.61
CA GLU A 79 -11.67 -4.61 -1.16
C GLU A 79 -10.79 -3.60 -0.42
N PHE A 80 -9.94 -4.06 0.52
CA PHE A 80 -8.99 -3.18 1.20
C PHE A 80 -8.00 -2.57 0.19
N LYS A 81 -7.81 -1.26 0.28
CA LYS A 81 -6.77 -0.51 -0.43
C LYS A 81 -6.24 0.54 0.55
N TYR A 82 -4.94 0.55 0.81
CA TYR A 82 -4.40 1.51 1.76
C TYR A 82 -4.53 2.94 1.22
N SER A 83 -5.20 3.81 1.97
CA SER A 83 -5.49 5.17 1.56
C SER A 83 -4.55 6.16 2.21
N VAL A 84 -4.01 7.10 1.42
CA VAL A 84 -3.34 8.32 1.90
C VAL A 84 -3.81 9.47 1.03
N ALA A 85 -4.08 10.64 1.61
CA ALA A 85 -4.58 11.81 0.90
C ALA A 85 -5.85 11.54 0.08
N GLY A 86 -6.72 10.64 0.56
CA GLY A 86 -7.92 10.19 -0.14
C GLY A 86 -7.67 9.33 -1.38
N HIS A 87 -6.42 8.88 -1.62
CA HIS A 87 -6.05 8.11 -2.80
C HIS A 87 -5.69 6.65 -2.46
N PRO A 88 -6.16 5.65 -3.23
CA PRO A 88 -5.91 4.25 -2.93
C PRO A 88 -4.56 3.78 -3.52
N PHE A 89 -3.69 3.26 -2.65
CA PHE A 89 -2.38 2.74 -2.99
C PHE A 89 -2.22 1.24 -2.70
N PHE A 90 -1.51 0.56 -3.60
CA PHE A 90 -0.86 -0.72 -3.32
C PHE A 90 0.55 -0.44 -2.80
N VAL A 91 0.82 -0.83 -1.56
CA VAL A 91 2.11 -0.59 -0.90
C VAL A 91 3.03 -1.80 -1.07
N ILE A 92 4.26 -1.56 -1.49
CA ILE A 92 5.32 -2.57 -1.60
C ILE A 92 6.42 -2.22 -0.60
N GLY A 93 6.63 -3.08 0.39
CA GLY A 93 7.75 -2.99 1.32
C GLY A 93 8.99 -3.71 0.83
N LEU A 94 10.13 -3.02 0.80
CA LEU A 94 11.40 -3.57 0.34
C LEU A 94 12.48 -3.39 1.42
N HIS A 95 13.31 -4.42 1.65
CA HIS A 95 14.40 -4.39 2.63
C HIS A 95 15.55 -5.33 2.24
N GLU A 96 16.75 -5.01 2.68
CA GLU A 96 18.00 -5.66 2.25
C GLU A 96 18.07 -7.18 2.46
N THR A 97 17.39 -7.72 3.47
CA THR A 97 17.44 -9.14 3.84
C THR A 97 16.29 -9.95 3.27
N HIS A 98 15.39 -9.36 2.48
CA HIS A 98 14.19 -10.03 1.97
C HIS A 98 14.54 -11.31 1.20
N ARG A 99 13.78 -12.39 1.30
CA ARG A 99 14.13 -13.67 0.64
C ARG A 99 14.20 -13.59 -0.89
N ARG A 100 13.42 -12.67 -1.48
CA ARG A 100 13.37 -12.35 -2.92
C ARG A 100 14.37 -11.26 -3.26
N VAL A 101 15.28 -11.51 -4.21
CA VAL A 101 16.30 -10.57 -4.70
C VAL A 101 15.67 -9.30 -5.26
N GLY A 102 14.55 -9.41 -5.97
CA GLY A 102 13.81 -8.25 -6.51
C GLY A 102 13.24 -7.30 -5.45
N ARG A 103 13.34 -7.66 -4.16
CA ARG A 103 12.89 -6.85 -3.02
C ARG A 103 14.03 -6.46 -2.07
N ARG A 104 15.29 -6.55 -2.51
CA ARG A 104 16.50 -6.18 -1.74
C ARG A 104 17.11 -4.85 -2.21
N PRO A 105 16.53 -3.71 -1.83
CA PRO A 105 17.20 -2.42 -1.97
C PRO A 105 18.36 -2.30 -0.97
N PRO A 106 19.27 -1.32 -1.16
CA PRO A 106 20.36 -1.04 -0.22
C PRO A 106 19.92 -0.36 1.09
N PHE A 107 18.62 -0.08 1.25
CA PHE A 107 18.01 0.50 2.46
C PHE A 107 16.49 0.24 2.44
N PRO A 108 15.79 0.25 3.58
CA PRO A 108 14.35 0.06 3.62
C PRO A 108 13.60 1.06 2.71
N MET A 109 12.61 0.56 1.99
CA MET A 109 11.77 1.37 1.11
C MET A 109 10.29 0.98 1.21
N LEU A 110 9.41 1.95 0.97
CA LEU A 110 7.99 1.73 0.69
C LEU A 110 7.68 2.36 -0.68
N ALA A 111 7.24 1.54 -1.63
CA ALA A 111 6.72 2.04 -2.90
C ALA A 111 5.19 2.07 -2.88
N PHE A 112 4.61 3.22 -3.21
CA PHE A 112 3.18 3.48 -3.28
C PHE A 112 2.77 3.54 -4.74
N ASN A 113 1.98 2.55 -5.16
CA ASN A 113 1.50 2.41 -6.54
C ASN A 113 0.00 2.64 -6.60
N SER A 114 -0.47 3.54 -7.46
CA SER A 114 -1.89 3.91 -7.52
C SER A 114 -2.76 2.75 -8.03
N HIS A 115 -3.83 2.44 -7.30
CA HIS A 115 -4.86 1.53 -7.77
C HIS A 115 -5.69 2.10 -8.93
N GLU A 116 -5.83 3.43 -9.02
CA GLU A 116 -6.50 4.06 -10.17
C GLU A 116 -5.73 3.83 -11.47
N GLN A 117 -4.40 3.95 -11.44
CA GLN A 117 -3.55 3.64 -12.60
C GLN A 117 -3.65 2.14 -12.96
N PHE A 118 -3.69 1.24 -11.96
CA PHE A 118 -3.90 -0.18 -12.23
C PHE A 118 -5.28 -0.47 -12.84
N ALA A 119 -6.34 0.18 -12.38
CA ALA A 119 -7.67 0.03 -12.94
C ALA A 119 -7.71 0.44 -14.42
N ARG A 120 -7.03 1.54 -14.78
CA ARG A 120 -6.90 1.99 -16.18
C ARG A 120 -6.12 1.00 -17.04
N ILE A 121 -4.98 0.50 -16.57
CA ILE A 121 -4.19 -0.52 -17.29
C ILE A 121 -5.02 -1.78 -17.56
N LYS A 122 -5.84 -2.19 -16.60
CA LYS A 122 -6.77 -3.31 -16.77
C LYS A 122 -7.85 -2.99 -17.80
N ALA A 123 -8.47 -1.81 -17.72
CA ALA A 123 -9.48 -1.36 -18.67
C ALA A 123 -8.95 -1.28 -20.11
N ASP A 124 -7.68 -0.90 -20.28
CA ASP A 124 -7.00 -0.83 -21.58
C ASP A 124 -6.52 -2.21 -22.09
N GLY A 125 -6.80 -3.31 -21.38
CA GLY A 125 -6.40 -4.67 -21.75
C GLY A 125 -4.88 -4.92 -21.70
N MET A 126 -4.13 -4.05 -21.03
CA MET A 126 -2.67 -4.10 -20.98
C MET A 126 -2.12 -4.93 -19.82
N TRP A 127 -2.99 -5.38 -18.91
CA TRP A 127 -2.61 -6.10 -17.69
C TRP A 127 -1.84 -7.38 -17.96
N ASP A 128 -2.34 -8.26 -18.83
CA ASP A 128 -1.73 -9.57 -19.06
C ASP A 128 -0.29 -9.44 -19.59
N ARG A 129 -0.07 -8.49 -20.50
CA ARG A 129 1.26 -8.18 -21.04
C ARG A 129 2.20 -7.66 -19.96
N LEU A 130 1.70 -6.82 -19.04
CA LEU A 130 2.49 -6.32 -17.92
C LEU A 130 2.83 -7.45 -16.94
N ALA A 131 1.84 -8.27 -16.56
CA ALA A 131 2.02 -9.40 -15.66
C ALA A 131 3.04 -10.41 -16.22
N ASP A 132 2.95 -10.74 -17.51
CA ASP A 132 3.90 -11.64 -18.17
C ASP A 132 5.32 -11.09 -18.19
N LYS A 133 5.47 -9.77 -18.39
CA LYS A 133 6.78 -9.12 -18.32
C LYS A 133 7.36 -9.22 -16.90
N ILE A 134 6.56 -8.96 -15.87
CA ILE A 134 6.99 -9.05 -14.47
C ILE A 134 7.39 -10.49 -14.12
N ARG A 135 6.56 -11.48 -14.49
CA ARG A 135 6.85 -12.91 -14.26
C ARG A 135 8.15 -13.36 -14.92
N LYS A 136 8.39 -12.94 -16.17
CA LYS A 136 9.66 -13.22 -16.88
C LYS A 136 10.85 -12.61 -16.15
N GLN A 137 10.73 -11.38 -15.65
CA GLN A 137 11.78 -10.72 -14.89
C GLN A 137 12.06 -11.43 -13.55
N ASP A 138 11.04 -11.88 -12.84
CA ASP A 138 11.21 -12.66 -11.61
C ASP A 138 11.98 -13.97 -11.85
N ILE A 139 11.59 -14.72 -12.89
CA ILE A 139 12.28 -15.97 -13.29
C ILE A 139 13.73 -15.68 -13.67
N MET A 140 13.98 -14.64 -14.47
CA MET A 140 15.35 -14.25 -14.85
C MET A 140 16.20 -13.82 -13.63
N LEU A 141 15.59 -13.18 -12.63
CA LEU A 141 16.30 -12.63 -11.49
C LEU A 141 16.63 -13.69 -10.43
N GLN A 142 15.73 -14.64 -10.16
CA GLN A 142 15.91 -15.59 -9.05
C GLN A 142 15.29 -16.98 -9.29
N GLY A 143 14.91 -17.31 -10.52
CA GLY A 143 14.53 -18.65 -10.96
C GLY A 143 13.05 -19.01 -10.84
N ASP A 144 12.23 -18.21 -10.15
CA ASP A 144 10.81 -18.49 -9.95
C ASP A 144 9.95 -17.21 -9.82
N ILE A 145 8.65 -17.33 -10.09
CA ILE A 145 7.68 -16.23 -9.98
C ILE A 145 7.48 -15.84 -8.52
N ASN A 146 7.31 -14.55 -8.21
CA ASN A 146 6.93 -14.10 -6.87
C ASN A 146 5.52 -14.61 -6.51
N PRO A 147 5.34 -15.38 -5.41
CA PRO A 147 4.04 -15.92 -4.99
C PRO A 147 2.99 -14.82 -4.77
N ASN A 148 3.41 -13.61 -4.40
CA ASN A 148 2.50 -12.47 -4.27
C ASN A 148 1.85 -12.03 -5.60
N LEU A 149 2.35 -12.51 -6.75
CA LEU A 149 1.77 -12.30 -8.09
C LEU A 149 0.86 -13.46 -8.53
N MET A 150 0.81 -14.55 -7.76
CA MET A 150 -0.02 -15.72 -8.04
C MET A 150 -1.28 -15.73 -7.17
N GLU A 151 -1.21 -15.18 -5.95
CA GLU A 151 -2.36 -15.00 -5.06
C GLU A 151 -3.19 -13.78 -5.52
N TYR A 152 -4.24 -14.01 -6.30
CA TYR A 152 -5.19 -12.98 -6.72
C TYR A 152 -6.65 -13.33 -6.37
N GLU A 153 -7.31 -12.29 -5.84
CA GLU A 153 -8.76 -12.03 -5.72
C GLU A 153 -9.48 -12.34 -4.40
N THR A 154 -9.16 -13.40 -3.65
CA THR A 154 -10.02 -13.73 -2.49
C THR A 154 -9.57 -13.17 -1.14
N LEU A 155 -8.28 -12.85 -1.00
CA LEU A 155 -7.72 -12.37 0.27
C LEU A 155 -7.35 -10.88 0.18
N SER A 156 -7.46 -10.20 1.32
CA SER A 156 -7.01 -8.81 1.47
C SER A 156 -5.57 -8.63 0.98
N GLU A 157 -5.37 -7.56 0.22
CA GLU A 157 -4.05 -7.22 -0.28
C GLU A 157 -3.05 -6.81 0.80
N ALA A 158 -3.52 -6.45 2.00
CA ALA A 158 -2.67 -6.17 3.15
C ALA A 158 -1.64 -7.29 3.38
N ARG A 159 -2.04 -8.55 3.13
CA ARG A 159 -1.16 -9.72 3.25
C ARG A 159 0.10 -9.63 2.36
N ARG A 160 0.09 -8.81 1.31
CA ARG A 160 1.16 -8.75 0.31
C ARG A 160 2.16 -7.62 0.54
N TYR A 161 1.85 -6.65 1.41
CA TYR A 161 2.62 -5.41 1.49
C TYR A 161 4.09 -5.65 1.89
N SER A 162 4.35 -6.44 2.93
CA SER A 162 5.73 -6.78 3.35
C SER A 162 6.44 -7.73 2.38
N GLY A 163 5.71 -8.50 1.57
CA GLY A 163 6.26 -9.54 0.69
C GLY A 163 6.57 -10.87 1.39
N ARG A 164 6.54 -10.90 2.73
CA ARG A 164 6.70 -12.09 3.55
C ARG A 164 5.47 -13.01 3.43
N PRO A 165 5.66 -14.33 3.19
CA PRO A 165 4.56 -15.30 3.26
C PRO A 165 3.91 -15.30 4.64
N LYS A 166 2.58 -15.45 4.68
CA LYS A 166 1.80 -15.39 5.91
C LYS A 166 1.05 -16.69 6.17
N PRO A 167 0.98 -17.18 7.43
CA PRO A 167 0.13 -18.31 7.77
C PRO A 167 -1.35 -17.93 7.58
N ALA A 168 -2.21 -18.93 7.37
CA ALA A 168 -3.62 -18.71 7.03
C ALA A 168 -4.38 -17.82 8.04
N ASP A 169 -4.04 -17.94 9.33
CA ASP A 169 -4.62 -17.22 10.46
C ASP A 169 -4.01 -15.83 10.71
N TRP A 170 -3.05 -15.39 9.89
CA TRP A 170 -2.43 -14.07 10.05
C TRP A 170 -3.47 -12.95 9.98
N GLN A 171 -3.35 -11.98 10.89
CA GLN A 171 -4.17 -10.78 10.95
C GLN A 171 -3.30 -9.55 10.77
N CYS A 172 -3.82 -8.58 10.03
CA CYS A 172 -3.16 -7.29 9.86
C CYS A 172 -3.26 -6.48 11.17
N PRO A 173 -2.16 -5.93 11.69
CA PRO A 173 -2.19 -5.13 12.93
C PRO A 173 -2.67 -3.69 12.71
N PHE A 174 -2.92 -3.29 11.45
CA PHE A 174 -3.45 -1.97 11.11
C PHE A 174 -4.91 -1.84 11.56
N SER A 175 -5.27 -0.65 12.05
CA SER A 175 -6.65 -0.27 12.31
C SER A 175 -6.88 1.14 11.83
N ALA A 176 -7.68 1.31 10.78
CA ALA A 176 -8.12 2.62 10.37
C ALA A 176 -8.96 3.28 11.48
N ARG A 177 -8.90 4.60 11.59
CA ARG A 177 -9.85 5.37 12.39
C ARG A 177 -11.25 5.08 11.86
N ALA A 178 -12.21 4.89 12.77
CA ALA A 178 -13.60 4.83 12.39
C ALA A 178 -13.93 6.11 11.61
N ALA A 179 -14.50 5.96 10.41
CA ALA A 179 -15.08 7.11 9.73
C ALA A 179 -16.03 7.76 10.73
N ALA A 180 -15.81 9.03 11.07
CA ALA A 180 -16.77 9.77 11.86
C ALA A 180 -18.10 9.63 11.11
N ALA A 181 -19.07 8.93 11.71
CA ALA A 181 -20.35 8.71 11.09
C ALA A 181 -20.86 10.07 10.63
N GLU A 182 -21.06 10.22 9.32
CA GLU A 182 -21.69 11.42 8.76
C GLU A 182 -22.94 11.69 9.59
N GLY A 183 -22.97 12.90 10.17
CA GLY A 183 -23.83 13.22 11.29
C GLY A 183 -25.27 12.77 11.06
N ALA A 184 -25.79 12.01 12.03
CA ALA A 184 -27.22 11.84 12.24
C ALA A 184 -27.86 13.21 12.57
N LEU A 185 -28.00 14.06 11.57
CA LEU A 185 -28.70 15.35 11.60
C LEU A 185 -29.47 15.50 10.28
N SER A 186 -30.35 14.54 10.00
CA SER A 186 -31.49 14.78 9.13
C SER A 186 -32.73 15.04 10.00
N GLY A 187 -33.02 16.33 10.14
CA GLY A 187 -34.36 16.91 10.24
C GLY A 187 -35.43 16.21 11.07
N ALA A 188 -35.51 16.54 12.35
CA ALA A 188 -36.79 16.61 13.06
C ALA A 188 -37.09 18.07 13.41
N ARG A 189 -37.51 18.84 12.41
CA ARG A 189 -38.25 20.10 12.58
C ARG A 189 -39.35 20.18 11.52
N HIS A 190 -40.55 20.53 12.01
CA HIS A 190 -41.84 20.74 11.32
C HIS A 190 -42.64 19.44 11.14
N VAL A 191 -43.85 19.27 11.70
CA VAL A 191 -44.86 20.18 12.29
C VAL A 191 -45.51 19.49 13.48
#